data_AF-A0A6B3PFN5-F1
#
_entry.id   AF-A0A6B3PFN5-F1
#
_cell.length_a   1.000
_cell.length_b   1.000
_cell.length_c   1.000
_cell.angle_alpha   90.00
_cell.angle_beta   90.00
_cell.angle_gamma   90.00
#
_symmetry.space_group_name_H-M   'P 1'
#
loop_
_entity.id
_entity.type
_entity.pdbx_description
1 polymer ?
#
loop_
_entity_poly.entity_id
_entity_poly.type
_entity_poly.pdbx_seq_one_letter_code
_entity_poly.pdbx_strand_id
1 'polypeptide(L)' 'MQIQQQKNYTPTEYLNFEINSQQRHEYINAEIIPITDGTPNHHQISLNFSTALNFSLKSQPYRVFVANQRK' A
#
# COMPACT_ATOMS: atom_id res chain seq x y z
N MET A 1 -7.42 28.55 -9.56
CA MET A 1 -7.48 27.20 -9.00
C MET A 1 -7.91 26.29 -10.14
N GLN A 2 -7.06 25.36 -10.60
CA GLN A 2 -7.46 24.40 -11.63
C GLN A 2 -8.39 23.38 -10.97
N ILE A 3 -9.65 23.31 -11.44
CA ILE A 3 -10.59 22.26 -11.06
C ILE A 3 -10.12 21.01 -11.82
N GLN A 4 -9.34 20.16 -11.16
CA GLN A 4 -9.11 18.82 -11.68
C GLN A 4 -10.45 18.09 -11.67
N GLN A 5 -10.93 17.68 -12.84
CA GLN A 5 -12.11 16.82 -12.93
C GLN A 5 -11.76 15.52 -12.21
N GLN A 6 -12.46 15.23 -11.12
CA GLN A 6 -12.26 14.03 -10.32
C GLN A 6 -12.72 12.84 -11.15
N LYS A 7 -11.76 12.14 -11.76
CA LYS A 7 -12.04 10.94 -12.53
C LYS A 7 -12.29 9.81 -11.53
N ASN A 8 -13.53 9.36 -11.45
CA ASN A 8 -13.90 8.23 -10.61
C ASN A 8 -13.45 6.94 -11.30
N TYR A 9 -12.42 6.30 -10.77
CA TYR A 9 -11.96 4.99 -11.22
C TYR A 9 -12.75 3.90 -10.52
N THR A 10 -13.03 2.81 -11.24
CA THR A 10 -13.46 1.56 -10.62
C THR A 10 -12.27 0.82 -10.03
N PRO A 11 -12.47 -0.08 -9.05
CA PRO A 11 -11.38 -0.91 -8.51
C PRO A 11 -10.66 -1.72 -9.60
N THR A 12 -11.38 -2.21 -10.61
CA THR A 12 -10.79 -2.97 -11.73
C THR A 12 -9.88 -2.11 -12.60
N GLU A 13 -10.30 -0.88 -12.91
CA GLU A 13 -9.46 0.07 -13.66
C GLU A 13 -8.19 0.44 -12.88
N TYR A 14 -8.32 0.65 -11.57
CA TYR A 14 -7.16 0.87 -10.71
C TYR A 14 -6.19 -0.31 -10.73
N LEU A 15 -6.68 -1.55 -10.61
CA LEU A 15 -5.81 -2.73 -10.62
C LEU A 15 -5.07 -2.89 -11.95
N ASN A 16 -5.76 -2.68 -13.09
CA ASN A 16 -5.14 -2.73 -14.41
C ASN A 16 -4.08 -1.63 -14.59
N PHE A 17 -4.34 -0.44 -14.06
CA PHE A 17 -3.38 0.66 -14.03
C PHE A 17 -2.16 0.31 -13.15
N GLU A 18 -2.39 -0.17 -11.93
CA GLU A 18 -1.36 -0.43 -10.93
C GLU A 18 -0.38 -1.55 -11.36
N ILE A 19 -0.85 -2.56 -12.12
CA ILE A 19 0.00 -3.62 -12.69
C ILE A 19 1.08 -3.05 -13.62
N ASN A 20 0.75 -2.02 -14.39
CA ASN A 20 1.66 -1.44 -15.39
C ASN A 20 2.44 -0.24 -14.84
N SER A 21 2.20 0.15 -13.59
CA SER A 21 2.77 1.36 -13.01
C SER A 21 4.12 1.13 -12.35
N GLN A 22 5.10 1.97 -12.71
CA GLN A 22 6.42 1.96 -12.07
C GLN A 22 6.39 2.47 -10.63
N GLN A 23 5.43 3.34 -10.31
CA GLN A 23 5.23 3.89 -8.97
C GLN A 23 4.06 3.18 -8.29
N ARG A 24 4.02 3.25 -6.96
CA ARG A 24 2.92 2.70 -6.17
C ARG A 24 1.84 3.75 -5.97
N HIS A 25 0.59 3.32 -6.00
CA HIS A 25 -0.55 4.17 -5.74
C HIS A 25 -1.46 3.54 -4.69
N GLU A 26 -2.30 4.37 -4.09
CA GLU A 26 -3.41 3.97 -3.25
C GLU A 26 -4.72 4.31 -3.96
N TYR A 27 -5.69 3.40 -3.81
CA TYR A 27 -7.04 3.62 -4.30
C TYR A 27 -7.94 4.04 -3.14
N ILE A 28 -8.31 5.32 -3.09
CA ILE A 28 -9.09 5.91 -2.01
C ILE A 28 -10.24 6.69 -2.64
N ASN A 29 -11.48 6.39 -2.25
CA ASN A 29 -12.68 7.11 -2.71
C ASN A 29 -12.78 7.28 -4.24
N ALA A 30 -12.49 6.21 -5.00
CA ALA A 30 -12.45 6.23 -6.47
C ALA A 30 -11.32 7.07 -7.10
N GLU A 31 -10.33 7.48 -6.32
CA GLU A 31 -9.12 8.17 -6.79
C GLU A 31 -7.90 7.26 -6.75
N ILE A 32 -6.91 7.56 -7.61
CA ILE A 32 -5.61 6.91 -7.63
C ILE A 32 -4.57 7.94 -7.14
N ILE A 33 -4.03 7.73 -5.95
CA ILE A 33 -3.15 8.67 -5.26
C ILE A 33 -1.74 8.07 -5.23
N PRO A 34 -0.69 8.74 -5.77
CA PRO A 34 0.66 8.22 -5.69
C PRO A 34 1.12 8.17 -4.23
N ILE A 35 1.72 7.05 -3.82
CA ILE A 35 2.39 6.98 -2.52
C ILE A 35 3.88 7.25 -2.71
N THR A 36 4.41 8.13 -1.88
CA THR A 36 5.86 8.24 -1.70
C THR A 36 6.37 6.96 -1.07
N ASP A 37 7.36 6.35 -1.70
CA ASP A 37 8.04 5.20 -1.11
C ASP A 37 8.68 5.63 0.23
N GLY A 38 8.67 4.72 1.20
CA GLY A 38 9.03 5.04 2.58
C GLY A 38 10.48 5.53 2.70
N THR A 39 10.74 6.50 3.57
CA THR A 39 12.13 6.83 3.94
C THR A 39 12.79 5.63 4.65
N PRO A 40 14.13 5.53 4.68
CA PRO A 40 14.80 4.46 5.44
C PRO A 40 14.33 4.34 6.90
N ASN A 41 14.04 5.47 7.55
CA ASN A 41 13.49 5.49 8.92
C ASN A 41 12.10 4.86 8.99
N HIS A 42 11.22 5.15 8.03
CA HIS A 42 9.90 4.52 7.93
C HIS A 42 10.02 3.00 7.77
N HIS A 43 10.97 2.53 6.95
CA HIS A 43 11.24 1.11 6.78
C HIS A 43 11.75 0.45 8.06
N GLN A 44 12.66 1.11 8.80
CA GLN A 44 13.17 0.58 10.05
C GLN A 44 12.07 0.40 11.10
N ILE A 45 11.17 1.39 11.24
CA ILE A 45 10.04 1.32 12.16
C ILE A 45 9.09 0.18 11.77
N SER A 46 8.72 0.11 10.48
CA SER A 46 7.86 -0.94 9.94
C SER A 46 8.45 -2.33 10.15
N LEU A 47 9.76 -2.49 9.93
CA LEU A 47 10.48 -3.73 10.16
C LEU A 47 10.41 -4.14 11.63
N ASN A 48 10.84 -3.27 12.54
CA ASN A 48 10.87 -3.55 13.98
C ASN A 48 9.48 -3.96 14.50
N PHE A 49 8.43 -3.25 14.05
CA PHE A 49 7.06 -3.55 14.43
C PHE A 49 6.59 -4.90 13.88
N SER A 50 6.85 -5.18 12.60
CA SER A 50 6.51 -6.48 11.99
C SER A 50 7.22 -7.65 12.67
N THR A 51 8.48 -7.46 13.10
CA THR A 51 9.24 -8.46 13.85
C THR A 51 8.60 -8.73 15.21
N ALA A 52 8.26 -7.68 15.96
CA ALA A 52 7.59 -7.81 17.26
C ALA A 52 6.25 -8.55 17.14
N LEU A 53 5.44 -8.23 16.12
CA LEU A 53 4.19 -8.94 15.86
C LEU A 53 4.41 -10.42 15.51
N ASN A 54 5.38 -10.73 14.64
CA ASN A 54 5.68 -12.12 14.28
C ASN A 54 6.07 -12.96 15.50
N PHE A 55 6.89 -12.41 16.41
CA PHE A 55 7.24 -13.11 17.65
C PHE A 55 6.04 -13.30 18.57
N SER A 56 5.21 -12.27 18.73
CA SER A 56 4.03 -12.31 19.58
C SER A 56 2.97 -13.31 19.09
N LEU A 57 2.92 -13.58 17.79
CA LEU A 57 1.91 -14.43 17.15
C LEU A 57 2.44 -15.81 16.69
N LYS A 58 3.69 -16.18 17.03
CA LYS A 58 4.41 -17.34 16.48
C LYS A 58 3.68 -18.70 16.57
N SER A 59 2.78 -18.86 17.54
CA SER A 59 2.00 -20.11 17.74
C SER A 59 0.50 -19.93 17.53
N GLN A 60 0.10 -18.80 16.96
CA GLN A 60 -1.29 -18.50 16.65
C GLN A 60 -1.55 -18.70 15.15
N PRO A 61 -2.80 -18.93 14.72
CA PRO A 61 -3.14 -19.10 13.31
C PRO A 61 -3.15 -17.77 12.53
N TYR A 62 -2.22 -16.86 12.83
CA TYR A 62 -2.12 -15.54 12.22
C TYR A 62 -0.83 -15.40 11.41
N ARG A 63 -0.88 -14.59 10.36
CA ARG A 63 0.29 -14.25 9.53
C ARG A 63 0.41 -12.74 9.44
N VAL A 64 1.61 -12.22 9.68
CA VAL A 64 1.91 -10.79 9.65
C VAL A 64 2.42 -10.41 8.26
N PHE A 65 1.88 -9.32 7.71
CA PHE A 65 2.30 -8.73 6.45
C PHE A 65 2.52 -7.22 6.66
N VAL A 66 3.59 -6.67 6.09
CA VAL A 66 4.02 -5.28 6.33
C VAL A 66 3.72 -4.34 5.17
N ALA A 67 3.41 -4.87 3.98
CA ALA A 67 3.08 -4.07 2.82
C ALA A 67 2.09 -4.80 1.92
N ASN A 68 1.38 -4.02 1.11
CA ASN A 68 0.52 -4.55 0.05
C ASN A 68 1.35 -5.42 -0.89
N GLN A 69 0.90 -6.65 -1.15
CA GLN A 69 1.53 -7.51 -2.14
C GLN A 69 0.94 -7.19 -3.52
N ARG A 70 1.81 -6.92 -4.49
CA ARG A 70 1.43 -7.04 -5.91
C ARG A 70 1.55 -8.52 -6.26
N LYS A 71 0.54 -9.07 -6.94
CA LYS A 71 0.57 -10.46 -7.42
C LYS A 71 1.46 -10.59 -8.64
#